data_AF-A0A0A9HLB3-F1
#
_entry.id   AF-A0A0A9HLB3-F1
#
_cell.length_a   1.000
_cell.length_b   1.000
_cell.length_c   1.000
_cell.angle_alpha   90.00
_cell.angle_beta   90.00
_cell.angle_gamma   90.00
#
_symmetry.space_group_name_H-M   'P 1'
#
loop_
_entity.id
_entity.type
_entity.pdbx_description
1 polymer ?
#
loop_
_entity_poly.entity_id
_entity_poly.type
_entity_poly.pdbx_seq_one_letter_code
_entity_poly.pdbx_strand_id
1 'polypeptide(L)'
;MSSPSQGQLLYALVIKSDIQSNQISVHNAMITLYSRCGKVVEAKMLFGRMIERNTVSYNSIIGGLVQHGHAVEALKLFNDMNISAHEPTGITFISVLSACAHTRKVDEGWDYFNSMKQKYGIEPCEEHYSCMIYLLARARKF
;
A
#
# COMPACT_ATOMS: atom_id res chain seq x y z
N MET A 1 -17.35 26.16 8.27
CA MET A 1 -17.34 25.72 6.86
C MET A 1 -15.95 25.23 6.54
N SER A 2 -15.75 23.92 6.39
CA SER A 2 -14.43 23.32 6.17
C SER A 2 -14.00 23.52 4.72
N SER A 3 -12.79 24.05 4.49
CA SER A 3 -12.24 24.16 3.13
C SER A 3 -12.07 22.75 2.52
N PRO A 4 -12.35 22.56 1.22
CA PRO A 4 -12.14 21.27 0.58
C PRO A 4 -10.64 20.95 0.59
N SER A 5 -10.29 19.71 0.94
CA SER A 5 -8.90 19.26 0.84
C SER A 5 -8.42 19.32 -0.60
N GLN A 6 -7.11 19.52 -0.82
CA GLN A 6 -6.51 19.55 -2.15
C GLN A 6 -6.92 18.34 -3.03
N GLY A 7 -7.07 17.15 -2.44
CA GLY A 7 -7.58 15.98 -3.16
C GLY A 7 -9.03 16.08 -3.61
N GLN A 8 -9.91 16.72 -2.84
CA GLN A 8 -11.29 16.99 -3.27
C GLN A 8 -11.35 18.03 -4.38
N LEU A 9 -10.48 19.05 -4.33
CA LEU A 9 -10.36 20.03 -5.42
C LEU A 9 -9.83 19.38 -6.69
N LEU A 10 -8.80 18.53 -6.59
CA LEU A 10 -8.27 17.78 -7.73
C LEU A 10 -9.32 16.84 -8.32
N TYR A 11 -10.08 16.11 -7.49
CA TYR A 11 -11.16 15.25 -7.95
C TYR A 11 -12.27 16.01 -8.66
N ALA A 12 -12.72 17.13 -8.07
CA ALA A 12 -13.70 18.00 -8.70
C ALA A 12 -13.18 18.57 -10.02
N LEU A 13 -11.88 18.86 -10.12
CA LEU A 13 -11.23 19.29 -11.35
C LEU A 13 -11.20 18.17 -12.39
N VAL A 14 -10.86 16.93 -12.00
CA VAL A 14 -10.82 15.76 -12.89
C VAL A 14 -12.20 15.33 -13.36
N ILE A 15 -13.25 15.51 -12.56
CA ILE A 15 -14.64 15.31 -13.00
C ILE A 15 -15.06 16.41 -13.99
N LYS A 16 -14.60 17.66 -13.77
CA LYS A 16 -14.97 18.81 -14.61
C LYS A 16 -14.18 18.87 -15.92
N SER A 17 -12.93 18.40 -15.94
CA SER A 17 -12.23 18.12 -17.18
C SER A 17 -12.80 16.81 -17.74
N ASP A 18 -12.89 16.68 -19.05
CA ASP A 18 -13.45 15.50 -19.74
C ASP A 18 -12.58 14.22 -19.58
N ILE A 19 -11.71 14.20 -18.55
CA ILE A 19 -10.95 13.03 -18.12
C ILE A 19 -11.96 12.11 -17.44
N GLN A 20 -12.21 10.94 -18.04
CA GLN A 20 -13.12 9.96 -17.45
C GLN A 20 -12.70 9.66 -16.00
N SER A 21 -13.53 10.12 -15.05
CA SER A 21 -13.32 9.94 -13.61
C SER A 21 -13.22 8.46 -13.19
N ASN A 22 -13.60 7.55 -14.07
CA ASN A 22 -13.53 6.10 -13.88
C ASN A 22 -12.18 5.47 -14.23
N GLN A 23 -11.19 6.21 -14.74
CA GLN A 23 -9.88 5.63 -15.04
C GLN A 23 -9.16 5.15 -13.77
N ILE A 24 -8.61 3.94 -13.81
CA ILE A 24 -7.85 3.34 -12.69
C ILE A 24 -6.66 4.23 -12.28
N SER A 25 -6.01 4.87 -13.25
CA SER A 25 -4.88 5.79 -13.02
C SER A 25 -5.27 7.00 -12.15
N VAL A 26 -6.45 7.58 -12.39
CA VAL A 26 -7.00 8.69 -11.60
C VAL A 26 -7.28 8.23 -10.17
N HIS A 27 -7.93 7.08 -10.01
CA HIS A 27 -8.19 6.51 -8.69
C HIS A 27 -6.90 6.22 -7.90
N ASN A 28 -5.89 5.65 -8.55
CA ASN A 28 -4.59 5.38 -7.92
C ASN A 28 -3.89 6.68 -7.47
N ALA A 29 -3.88 7.71 -8.32
CA ALA A 29 -3.34 9.02 -7.96
C ALA A 29 -4.07 9.63 -6.76
N MET A 30 -5.40 9.50 -6.73
CA MET A 30 -6.25 9.99 -5.64
C MET A 30 -6.02 9.23 -4.33
N ILE A 31 -5.89 7.89 -4.36
CA ILE A 31 -5.54 7.07 -3.19
C ILE A 31 -4.19 7.53 -2.62
N THR A 32 -3.18 7.70 -3.47
CA THR A 32 -1.86 8.18 -3.06
C THR A 32 -1.94 9.58 -2.45
N LEU A 33 -2.71 10.49 -3.06
CA LEU A 33 -2.88 11.86 -2.58
C LEU A 33 -3.58 11.90 -1.21
N TYR A 34 -4.70 11.20 -1.06
CA TYR A 34 -5.40 11.11 0.21
C TYR A 34 -4.49 10.53 1.30
N SER A 35 -3.74 9.48 0.98
CA SER A 35 -2.76 8.91 1.91
C SER A 35 -1.70 9.94 2.31
N ARG A 36 -1.10 10.67 1.37
CA ARG A 36 -0.10 11.71 1.69
C ARG A 36 -0.66 12.88 2.53
N CYS A 37 -1.95 13.18 2.40
CA CYS A 37 -2.63 14.18 3.21
C CYS A 37 -3.11 13.69 4.60
N GLY A 38 -2.76 12.47 5.01
CA GLY A 38 -3.26 11.89 6.27
C GLY A 38 -4.72 11.44 6.23
N LYS A 39 -5.33 11.43 5.05
CA LYS A 39 -6.74 11.08 4.80
C LYS A 39 -6.88 9.62 4.38
N VAL A 40 -6.28 8.73 5.17
CA VAL A 40 -6.20 7.30 4.83
C VAL A 40 -7.59 6.63 4.79
N VAL A 41 -8.56 7.15 5.56
CA VAL A 41 -9.95 6.66 5.53
C VAL A 41 -10.61 6.94 4.18
N GLU A 42 -10.43 8.14 3.63
CA GLU A 42 -10.90 8.49 2.29
C GLU A 42 -10.21 7.67 1.20
N ALA A 43 -8.90 7.41 1.34
CA ALA A 43 -8.17 6.53 0.44
C ALA A 43 -8.75 5.10 0.43
N LYS A 44 -9.05 4.54 1.60
CA LYS A 44 -9.71 3.22 1.73
C LYS A 44 -11.09 3.19 1.11
N MET A 45 -11.91 4.21 1.37
CA MET A 45 -13.26 4.30 0.79
C MET A 45 -13.20 4.36 -0.74
N LEU A 46 -12.25 5.10 -1.30
CA LEU A 46 -12.06 5.16 -2.74
C LEU A 46 -11.66 3.79 -3.31
N PHE A 47 -10.66 3.13 -2.72
CA PHE A 47 -10.22 1.79 -3.12
C PHE A 47 -11.36 0.76 -3.07
N GLY A 48 -12.21 0.82 -2.04
CA GLY A 48 -13.37 -0.06 -1.89
C GLY A 48 -14.44 0.14 -2.98
N ARG A 49 -14.54 1.34 -3.57
CA ARG A 49 -15.50 1.67 -4.64
C ARG A 49 -14.98 1.39 -6.04
N MET A 50 -13.68 1.10 -6.20
CA MET A 50 -13.11 0.76 -7.51
C MET A 50 -13.69 -0.58 -8.01
N ILE A 51 -14.25 -0.55 -9.22
CA ILE A 51 -14.77 -1.74 -9.91
C ILE A 51 -13.59 -2.60 -10.40
N GLU A 52 -12.59 -1.96 -10.99
CA GLU A 52 -11.36 -2.59 -11.45
C GLU A 52 -10.19 -2.12 -10.60
N ARG A 53 -9.31 -3.07 -10.26
CA ARG A 53 -8.09 -2.81 -9.47
C ARG A 53 -6.92 -3.44 -10.20
N ASN A 54 -5.74 -2.87 -10.00
CA ASN A 54 -4.50 -3.46 -10.45
C ASN A 54 -3.44 -3.41 -9.35
N THR A 55 -2.27 -3.97 -9.63
CA THR A 55 -1.12 -3.94 -8.71
C THR A 55 -0.79 -2.54 -8.20
N VAL A 56 -0.95 -1.50 -9.02
CA VAL A 56 -0.71 -0.11 -8.60
C VAL A 56 -1.77 0.34 -7.58
N SER A 57 -3.05 -0.01 -7.77
CA SER A 57 -4.12 0.28 -6.81
C SER A 57 -3.82 -0.32 -5.44
N TYR A 58 -3.41 -1.59 -5.41
CA TYR A 58 -3.02 -2.28 -4.18
C TYR A 58 -1.79 -1.65 -3.53
N ASN A 59 -0.74 -1.38 -4.31
CA ASN A 59 0.49 -0.75 -3.81
C ASN A 59 0.22 0.62 -3.19
N SER A 60 -0.61 1.44 -3.85
CA SER A 60 -1.00 2.75 -3.35
C SER A 60 -1.71 2.67 -1.99
N ILE A 61 -2.70 1.79 -1.84
CA ILE A 61 -3.46 1.69 -0.58
C ILE A 61 -2.68 0.97 0.53
N ILE A 62 -1.95 -0.11 0.22
CA ILE A 62 -1.13 -0.84 1.19
C ILE A 62 -0.04 0.08 1.76
N GLY A 63 0.68 0.79 0.89
CA GLY A 63 1.70 1.76 1.32
C GLY A 63 1.10 2.88 2.18
N GLY A 64 -0.05 3.42 1.79
CA GLY A 64 -0.77 4.42 2.56
C GLY A 64 -1.19 3.93 3.95
N LEU A 65 -1.73 2.71 4.05
CA LEU A 65 -2.10 2.11 5.34
C LEU A 65 -0.90 1.94 6.27
N VAL A 66 0.22 1.44 5.75
CA VAL A 66 1.45 1.24 6.53
C VAL A 66 1.98 2.57 7.06
N GLN A 67 2.01 3.61 6.21
CA GLN A 67 2.45 4.95 6.60
C GLN A 67 1.64 5.54 7.75
N HIS A 68 0.35 5.21 7.84
CA HIS A 68 -0.58 5.72 8.86
C HIS A 68 -0.85 4.73 10.00
N GLY A 69 0.02 3.73 10.19
CA GLY A 69 -0.06 2.82 11.34
C GLY A 69 -1.13 1.72 11.23
N HIS A 70 -1.78 1.57 10.08
CA HIS A 70 -2.79 0.54 9.81
C HIS A 70 -2.15 -0.76 9.27
N ALA A 71 -1.04 -1.18 9.87
CA ALA A 71 -0.23 -2.31 9.38
C ALA A 71 -1.00 -3.63 9.27
N VAL A 72 -1.89 -3.94 10.22
CA VAL A 72 -2.72 -5.16 10.17
C VAL A 72 -3.67 -5.16 8.98
N GLU A 73 -4.25 -4.00 8.64
CA GLU A 73 -5.12 -3.88 7.47
C GLU A 73 -4.33 -3.96 6.17
N ALA A 74 -3.11 -3.41 6.14
CA ALA A 74 -2.22 -3.53 5.00
C ALA A 74 -1.90 -4.99 4.67
N LEU A 75 -1.61 -5.82 5.68
CA LEU A 75 -1.39 -7.25 5.51
C LEU A 75 -2.65 -7.99 5.03
N LYS A 76 -3.83 -7.58 5.48
CA LYS A 76 -5.10 -8.13 4.97
C LYS A 76 -5.29 -7.81 3.48
N LEU A 77 -5.00 -6.58 3.05
CA LEU A 77 -5.06 -6.21 1.63
C LEU A 77 -4.00 -6.90 0.78
N PHE A 78 -2.82 -7.20 1.33
CA PHE A 78 -1.84 -8.03 0.65
C PHE A 78 -2.36 -9.46 0.42
N ASN A 79 -3.06 -10.05 1.40
CA ASN A 79 -3.68 -11.37 1.22
C ASN A 79 -4.80 -11.31 0.17
N ASP A 80 -5.64 -10.27 0.20
CA ASP A 80 -6.69 -10.04 -0.80
C ASP A 80 -6.12 -9.88 -2.22
N MET A 81 -4.99 -9.17 -2.36
CA MET A 81 -4.26 -9.03 -3.62
C MET A 81 -3.86 -10.39 -4.20
N ASN A 82 -3.33 -11.29 -3.36
CA ASN A 82 -2.94 -12.64 -3.76
C ASN A 82 -4.16 -13.49 -4.18
N ILE A 83 -5.27 -13.39 -3.45
CA ILE A 83 -6.52 -14.11 -3.77
C ILE A 83 -7.13 -13.60 -5.08
N SER A 84 -7.03 -12.30 -5.33
CA SER A 84 -7.50 -11.64 -6.55
C SER A 84 -6.56 -11.82 -7.75
N ALA A 85 -5.55 -12.69 -7.64
CA ALA A 85 -4.56 -12.99 -8.68
C ALA A 85 -3.80 -11.75 -9.22
N HIS A 86 -3.62 -10.73 -8.39
CA HIS A 86 -2.72 -9.63 -8.70
C HIS A 86 -1.32 -9.91 -8.16
N GLU A 87 -0.32 -9.83 -9.03
CA GLU A 87 1.05 -10.15 -8.65
C GLU A 87 1.69 -9.04 -7.80
N PRO A 88 2.19 -9.37 -6.59
CA PRO A 88 3.03 -8.47 -5.80
C PRO A 88 4.29 -8.07 -6.56
N THR A 89 4.80 -6.87 -6.27
CA THR A 89 6.10 -6.39 -6.77
C THR A 89 7.03 -6.07 -5.61
N GLY A 90 8.28 -5.69 -5.90
CA GLY A 90 9.20 -5.23 -4.84
C GLY A 90 8.61 -4.09 -3.99
N ILE A 91 7.87 -3.16 -4.61
CA ILE A 91 7.19 -2.08 -3.87
C ILE A 91 6.14 -2.63 -2.89
N THR A 92 5.42 -3.68 -3.29
CA THR A 92 4.47 -4.38 -2.40
C THR A 92 5.20 -4.94 -1.17
N PHE A 93 6.33 -5.62 -1.40
CA PHE A 93 7.11 -6.25 -0.33
C PHE A 93 7.78 -5.25 0.61
N ILE A 94 8.26 -4.10 0.12
CA ILE A 94 8.72 -3.01 1.01
C ILE A 94 7.62 -2.63 2.01
N SER A 95 6.39 -2.48 1.53
CA SER A 95 5.26 -2.12 2.39
C SER A 95 4.89 -3.24 3.37
N VAL A 96 4.86 -4.49 2.91
CA VAL A 96 4.55 -5.67 3.75
C VAL A 96 5.60 -5.88 4.85
N LEU A 97 6.89 -5.81 4.51
CA LEU A 97 7.98 -5.96 5.48
C LEU A 97 7.99 -4.82 6.52
N SER A 98 7.70 -3.59 6.07
CA SER A 98 7.50 -2.46 6.99
C SER A 98 6.28 -2.66 7.90
N ALA A 99 5.18 -3.24 7.39
CA ALA A 99 4.03 -3.61 8.21
C ALA A 99 4.41 -4.65 9.30
N CYS A 100 5.22 -5.66 8.96
CA CYS A 100 5.78 -6.62 9.91
C CYS A 100 6.65 -5.93 10.97
N ALA A 101 7.49 -4.96 10.57
CA ALA A 101 8.32 -4.20 11.51
C ALA A 101 7.49 -3.37 12.51
N HIS A 102 6.43 -2.72 12.04
CA HIS A 102 5.51 -1.96 12.90
C HIS A 102 4.75 -2.85 13.89
N THR A 103 4.44 -4.09 13.50
CA THR A 103 3.70 -5.07 14.32
C THR A 103 4.59 -6.05 15.07
N ARG A 104 5.92 -5.96 14.92
CA ARG A 104 6.94 -6.86 15.51
C ARG A 104 6.74 -8.34 15.16
N LYS A 105 6.17 -8.63 13.99
CA LYS A 105 5.94 -9.98 13.49
C LYS A 105 7.19 -10.50 12.77
N VAL A 106 8.19 -10.92 13.54
CA VAL A 106 9.51 -11.33 12.99
C VAL A 106 9.39 -12.53 12.07
N ASP A 107 8.64 -13.56 12.48
CA ASP A 107 8.55 -14.81 11.74
C ASP A 107 7.83 -14.58 10.40
N GLU A 108 6.69 -13.87 10.41
CA GLU A 108 6.00 -13.46 9.18
C GLU A 108 6.88 -12.58 8.28
N GLY A 109 7.71 -11.70 8.85
CA GLY A 109 8.64 -10.89 8.08
C GLY A 109 9.67 -11.73 7.30
N TRP A 110 10.21 -12.78 7.92
CA TRP A 110 11.08 -13.73 7.23
C TRP A 110 10.35 -14.55 6.18
N ASP A 111 9.13 -15.02 6.48
CA ASP A 111 8.32 -15.77 5.53
C ASP A 111 8.04 -14.94 4.27
N TYR A 112 7.64 -13.67 4.44
CA TYR A 112 7.42 -12.77 3.32
C TYR A 112 8.71 -12.46 2.56
N PHE A 113 9.81 -12.17 3.25
CA PHE A 113 11.11 -11.90 2.61
C PHE A 113 11.59 -13.09 1.77
N ASN A 114 11.52 -14.31 2.31
CA ASN A 114 11.89 -15.53 1.58
C ASN A 114 10.97 -15.81 0.40
N SER A 115 9.66 -15.53 0.56
CA SER A 115 8.68 -15.73 -0.51
C SER A 115 8.96 -14.87 -1.75
N MET A 116 9.60 -13.70 -1.60
CA MET A 116 9.94 -12.82 -2.73
C MET A 116 10.64 -13.59 -3.84
N LYS A 117 11.72 -14.28 -3.51
CA LYS A 117 12.50 -15.06 -4.48
C LYS A 117 11.86 -16.41 -4.78
N GLN A 118 11.42 -17.14 -3.75
CA GLN A 118 10.96 -18.52 -3.90
C GLN A 118 9.62 -18.65 -4.63
N LYS A 119 8.70 -17.69 -4.42
CA LYS A 119 7.35 -17.73 -4.95
C LYS A 119 7.13 -16.72 -6.07
N TYR A 120 7.72 -15.53 -5.97
CA TYR A 120 7.45 -14.43 -6.92
C TYR A 120 8.63 -14.11 -7.85
N GLY A 121 9.80 -14.76 -7.69
CA GLY A 121 10.98 -14.50 -8.52
C GLY A 121 11.54 -13.08 -8.36
N ILE A 122 11.22 -12.38 -7.27
CA ILE A 122 11.65 -11.01 -6.99
C ILE A 122 12.96 -11.06 -6.20
N GLU A 123 14.02 -10.47 -6.75
CA GLU A 123 15.28 -10.29 -6.02
C GLU A 123 15.16 -9.11 -5.03
N PRO A 124 15.54 -9.30 -3.74
CA PRO A 124 15.51 -8.21 -2.78
C PRO A 124 16.55 -7.10 -3.08
N CYS A 125 16.09 -5.85 -3.08
CA CYS A 125 16.94 -4.65 -3.13
C CYS A 125 17.21 -4.04 -1.74
N GLU A 126 18.04 -3.00 -1.68
CA GLU A 126 18.50 -2.33 -0.45
C GLU A 126 17.35 -1.96 0.52
N GLU A 127 16.23 -1.49 -0.01
CA GLU A 127 15.08 -1.09 0.78
C GLU A 127 14.42 -2.28 1.50
N HIS A 128 14.45 -3.48 0.91
CA HIS A 128 13.93 -4.68 1.55
C HIS A 128 14.81 -5.10 2.73
N TYR A 129 16.13 -5.09 2.54
CA TYR A 129 17.08 -5.35 3.63
C TYR A 129 16.95 -4.32 4.75
N SER A 130 16.77 -3.04 4.40
CA SER A 130 16.51 -1.97 5.37
C SER A 130 15.26 -2.26 6.22
N CYS A 131 14.17 -2.73 5.59
CA CYS A 131 12.96 -3.14 6.33
C CYS A 131 13.23 -4.32 7.27
N MET A 132 14.03 -5.31 6.85
CA MET A 132 14.40 -6.46 7.68
C MET A 132 15.27 -6.07 8.87
N ILE A 133 16.28 -5.22 8.66
CA ILE A 133 17.12 -4.69 9.75
C ILE A 133 16.26 -3.93 10.74
N TYR A 134 15.34 -3.08 10.26
CA TYR A 134 14.43 -2.32 11.12
C TYR A 134 13.50 -3.24 11.94
N LEU A 135 12.96 -4.30 11.32
CA LEU A 135 12.16 -5.33 11.99
C LEU A 135 12.94 -6.01 13.13
N LEU A 136 14.16 -6.48 12.86
CA LEU A 136 14.99 -7.19 13.84
C LEU A 136 15.42 -6.27 14.99
N ALA A 137 15.77 -5.03 14.68
CA ALA A 137 16.13 -4.04 15.70
C ALA A 137 15.00 -3.75 16.67
N ARG A 138 13.76 -3.66 16.17
CA ARG A 138 12.57 -3.47 17.03
C ARG A 138 12.23 -4.70 17.88
N ALA A 139 12.60 -5.89 17.43
CA ALA A 139 12.36 -7.14 18.14
C ALA A 139 13.43 -7.46 19.21
N ARG A 140 14.51 -6.66 19.30
CA ARG A 140 15.66 -6.90 20.19
C ARG A 140 16.28 -8.29 20.01
N LYS A 141 16.30 -8.80 18.77
CA LYS A 141 17.00 -10.04 18.42
C LYS A 141 18.41 -9.70 17.93
N PHE A 142 19.32 -9.42 18.86
CA PHE A 142 20.77 -9.36 18.66
C PHE A 142 21.46 -9.95 19.88
#